data_AF-A0A428SK04-F1
#
_entry.id   AF-A0A428SK04-F1
#
_cell.length_a   1.000
_cell.length_b   1.000
_cell.length_c   1.000
_cell.angle_alpha   90.00
_cell.angle_beta   90.00
_cell.angle_gamma   90.00
#
_symmetry.space_group_name_H-M   'P 1'
#
loop_
_entity.id
_entity.type
_entity.pdbx_description
1 polymer ?
#
loop_
_entity_poly.entity_id
_entity_poly.type
_entity_poly.pdbx_seq_one_letter_code
_entity_poly.pdbx_strand_id
1 'polypeptide(L)'
;MKSKPAPNKKGTGAFYKHSMVQGPTADQHCQHCGTRMHINGPMYGGHIHSQEFIQKLLDQIPGADRSVYGTMPRLEGMLRTALEEYLPGPEVKEPVDPKDAQLATRDLYPFFVIPSRLANVVSCSTPSEDMIRGALIHLGYRTARSHCRPGSIKTDAPWSTIWWVMTEWIRQKSPIKEANIKKNSAAWKILSDAGIVGQEKAETETETAENGSEMEGVEQSAPSSAVADTKPAADATNGKDEGVPSEMELRKTLVFDENLARLARRRGEQKYVRYQMNPREKLGTSEQGKQPVILCN
;
A
#
# COMPACT_ATOMS: atom_id res chain seq x y z
N MET A 1 -4.77 4.49 -21.90
CA MET A 1 -6.18 4.74 -22.27
C MET A 1 -6.97 4.96 -20.99
N LYS A 2 -7.74 6.04 -20.87
CA LYS A 2 -8.60 6.33 -19.72
C LYS A 2 -10.04 6.12 -20.14
N SER A 3 -10.70 5.16 -19.50
CA SER A 3 -12.13 4.91 -19.66
C SER A 3 -12.86 5.61 -18.52
N LYS A 4 -13.83 6.47 -18.85
CA LYS A 4 -14.71 7.09 -17.86
C LYS A 4 -16.15 7.07 -18.34
N PRO A 5 -17.14 6.87 -17.44
CA PRO A 5 -18.52 7.09 -17.81
C PRO A 5 -18.73 8.56 -18.20
N ALA A 6 -19.45 8.77 -19.29
CA ALA A 6 -19.83 10.08 -19.78
C ALA A 6 -21.34 10.07 -20.09
N PRO A 7 -22.09 11.09 -19.67
CA PRO A 7 -23.52 11.15 -19.93
C PRO A 7 -23.77 11.27 -21.44
N ASN A 8 -24.85 10.64 -21.89
CA ASN A 8 -25.34 10.79 -23.25
C ASN A 8 -25.94 12.19 -23.44
N LYS A 9 -26.07 12.63 -24.70
CA LYS A 9 -26.67 13.94 -25.03
C LYS A 9 -28.15 14.06 -24.61
N LYS A 10 -28.81 12.95 -24.31
CA LYS A 10 -30.24 12.87 -23.97
C LYS A 10 -30.49 12.87 -22.46
N GLY A 11 -29.45 12.86 -21.63
CA GLY A 11 -29.53 12.78 -20.16
C GLY A 11 -30.04 11.44 -19.58
N THR A 12 -30.44 10.48 -20.41
CA THR A 12 -31.12 9.25 -19.98
C THR A 12 -30.18 8.07 -19.69
N GLY A 13 -28.88 8.19 -19.98
CA GLY A 13 -27.92 7.11 -19.82
C GLY A 13 -26.48 7.61 -19.99
N ALA A 14 -25.51 6.77 -19.65
CA ALA A 14 -24.09 7.04 -19.79
C ALA A 14 -23.38 5.94 -20.60
N PHE A 15 -22.25 6.29 -21.23
CA PHE A 15 -21.39 5.35 -21.97
C PHE A 15 -19.93 5.56 -21.55
N TYR A 16 -19.08 4.55 -21.72
CA TYR A 16 -17.66 4.72 -21.47
C TYR A 16 -16.99 5.50 -22.60
N LYS A 17 -16.49 6.70 -22.28
CA LYS A 17 -15.60 7.45 -23.16
C LYS A 17 -14.17 6.96 -22.95
N HIS A 18 -13.57 6.43 -24.00
CA HIS A 18 -12.17 6.04 -24.01
C HIS A 18 -11.32 7.14 -24.63
N SER A 19 -10.34 7.65 -23.87
CA SER A 19 -9.45 8.72 -24.30
C SER A 19 -7.99 8.35 -24.11
N MET A 20 -7.12 8.95 -24.92
CA MET A 20 -5.68 8.86 -24.72
C MET A 20 -5.29 9.59 -23.43
N VAL A 21 -4.37 9.00 -22.67
CA VAL A 21 -3.84 9.61 -21.44
C VAL A 21 -2.67 10.50 -21.85
N GLN A 22 -2.65 11.73 -21.34
CA GLN A 22 -1.49 12.61 -21.49
C GLN A 22 -0.37 12.13 -20.56
N GLY A 23 0.85 12.02 -21.09
CA GLY A 23 2.03 11.73 -20.27
C GLY A 23 2.62 13.00 -19.63
N PRO A 24 3.52 12.87 -18.65
CA PRO A 24 3.84 11.67 -17.88
C PRO A 24 2.79 11.41 -16.78
N THR A 25 2.41 10.15 -16.55
CA THR A 25 1.41 9.77 -15.54
C THR A 25 1.99 9.64 -14.13
N ALA A 26 3.31 9.70 -14.01
CA ALA A 26 4.04 9.60 -12.76
C ALA A 26 5.42 10.26 -12.92
N ASP A 27 6.03 10.67 -11.81
CA ASP A 27 7.31 11.37 -11.79
C ASP A 27 8.51 10.42 -12.04
N GLN A 28 9.70 10.97 -12.33
CA GLN A 28 10.93 10.20 -12.54
C GLN A 28 11.43 9.51 -11.26
N HIS A 29 11.12 10.08 -10.10
CA HIS A 29 11.54 9.59 -8.79
C HIS A 29 10.33 9.22 -7.93
N CYS A 30 10.49 8.20 -7.09
CA CYS A 30 9.46 7.81 -6.13
C CYS A 30 9.27 8.93 -5.08
N GLN A 31 8.04 9.39 -4.89
CA GLN A 31 7.71 10.40 -3.88
C GLN A 31 8.14 9.99 -2.46
N HIS A 32 8.04 8.70 -2.12
CA HIS A 32 8.32 8.18 -0.78
C HIS A 32 9.81 7.99 -0.49
N CYS A 33 10.56 7.38 -1.41
CA CYS A 33 11.98 7.04 -1.16
C CYS A 33 12.99 7.81 -2.01
N GLY A 34 12.54 8.59 -2.99
CA GLY A 34 13.40 9.40 -3.85
C GLY A 34 14.22 8.60 -4.87
N THR A 35 14.12 7.27 -4.90
CA THR A 35 14.83 6.45 -5.89
C THR A 35 14.16 6.54 -7.26
N ARG A 36 14.93 6.30 -8.32
CA ARG A 36 14.45 6.23 -9.70
C ARG A 36 13.28 5.25 -9.83
N MET A 37 12.21 5.68 -10.48
CA MET A 37 11.00 4.89 -10.65
C MET A 37 10.95 4.27 -12.06
N HIS A 38 10.80 2.96 -12.12
CA HIS A 38 10.68 2.22 -13.38
C HIS A 38 9.21 1.99 -13.72
N ILE A 39 8.86 2.22 -14.98
CA ILE A 39 7.54 1.93 -15.52
C ILE A 39 7.56 0.52 -16.11
N ASN A 40 6.68 -0.34 -15.62
CA ASN A 40 6.48 -1.70 -16.14
C ASN A 40 5.08 -1.78 -16.77
N GLY A 41 4.96 -2.19 -18.04
CA GLY A 41 3.68 -2.34 -18.74
C GLY A 41 3.77 -2.18 -20.26
N PRO A 42 2.65 -2.36 -21.00
CA PRO A 42 1.26 -2.40 -20.53
C PRO A 42 0.91 -3.70 -19.79
N MET A 43 -0.12 -3.64 -18.94
CA MET A 43 -0.63 -4.79 -18.18
C MET A 43 -2.16 -4.80 -18.14
N TYR A 44 -2.73 -5.98 -17.92
CA TYR A 44 -4.15 -6.13 -17.65
C TYR A 44 -4.49 -5.46 -16.31
N GLY A 45 -5.47 -4.56 -16.31
CA GLY A 45 -5.87 -3.77 -15.14
C GLY A 45 -7.26 -4.11 -14.59
N GLY A 46 -7.93 -5.13 -15.13
CA GLY A 46 -9.24 -5.59 -14.63
C GLY A 46 -9.10 -6.58 -13.47
N HIS A 47 -10.22 -7.07 -12.95
CA HIS A 47 -10.19 -8.16 -11.97
C HIS A 47 -9.68 -9.44 -12.61
N ILE A 48 -8.77 -10.12 -11.90
CA ILE A 48 -8.16 -11.39 -12.33
C ILE A 48 -9.03 -12.61 -12.00
N HIS A 49 -10.01 -12.45 -11.10
CA HIS A 49 -10.86 -13.52 -10.60
C HIS A 49 -12.34 -13.19 -10.80
N SER A 50 -13.11 -14.17 -11.28
CA SER A 50 -14.57 -14.11 -11.24
C SER A 50 -15.08 -14.69 -9.93
N GLN A 51 -15.70 -13.84 -9.09
CA GLN A 51 -16.20 -14.24 -7.77
C GLN A 51 -17.30 -15.30 -7.88
N GLU A 52 -18.22 -15.16 -8.83
CA GLU A 52 -19.29 -16.12 -9.08
C GLU A 52 -18.76 -17.49 -9.51
N PHE A 53 -17.74 -17.50 -10.36
CA PHE A 53 -17.12 -18.74 -10.81
C PHE A 53 -16.45 -19.47 -9.65
N ILE A 54 -15.68 -18.74 -8.83
CA ILE A 54 -15.02 -19.31 -7.65
C ILE A 54 -16.04 -19.89 -6.68
N GLN A 55 -17.15 -19.18 -6.43
CA GLN A 55 -18.20 -19.66 -5.54
C GLN A 55 -18.83 -20.96 -6.07
N LYS A 56 -19.17 -21.02 -7.37
CA LYS A 56 -19.70 -22.24 -8.00
C LYS A 56 -18.72 -23.43 -7.86
N LEU A 57 -17.42 -23.19 -7.98
CA LEU A 57 -16.41 -24.23 -7.78
C LEU A 57 -16.37 -24.69 -6.32
N LEU A 58 -16.41 -23.76 -5.36
CA LEU A 58 -16.45 -24.08 -3.93
C LEU A 58 -17.67 -24.92 -3.56
N ASP A 59 -18.81 -24.66 -4.18
CA ASP A 59 -20.06 -25.40 -3.94
C ASP A 59 -20.00 -26.85 -4.48
N GLN A 60 -19.17 -27.12 -5.50
CA GLN A 60 -19.00 -28.44 -6.09
C GLN A 60 -17.99 -29.32 -5.34
N ILE A 61 -17.05 -28.71 -4.61
CA ILE A 61 -15.97 -29.43 -3.90
C ILE A 61 -16.48 -30.51 -2.94
N PRO A 62 -17.52 -30.29 -2.11
CA PRO A 62 -18.01 -31.30 -1.17
C PRO A 62 -18.52 -32.58 -1.84
N GLY A 63 -19.04 -32.49 -3.06
CA GLY A 63 -19.63 -33.61 -3.80
C GLY A 63 -18.66 -34.37 -4.72
N ALA A 64 -17.43 -33.91 -4.86
CA ALA A 64 -16.45 -34.53 -5.75
C ALA A 64 -15.69 -35.68 -5.07
N ASP A 65 -15.35 -36.72 -5.86
CA ASP A 65 -14.67 -37.91 -5.36
C ASP A 65 -13.23 -37.59 -4.91
N ARG A 66 -12.95 -37.87 -3.64
CA ARG A 66 -11.65 -37.67 -3.00
C ARG A 66 -10.59 -38.67 -3.46
N SER A 67 -11.01 -39.82 -4.03
CA SER A 67 -10.09 -40.81 -4.60
C SER A 67 -9.44 -40.28 -5.89
N VAL A 68 -10.20 -39.52 -6.68
CA VAL A 68 -9.74 -38.87 -7.92
C VAL A 68 -9.00 -37.58 -7.60
N TYR A 69 -9.55 -36.74 -6.72
CA TYR A 69 -8.95 -35.45 -6.37
C TYR A 69 -8.28 -35.49 -5.00
N GLY A 70 -6.99 -35.81 -4.96
CA GLY A 70 -6.22 -35.93 -3.70
C GLY A 70 -5.88 -34.60 -3.01
N THR A 71 -6.13 -33.44 -3.65
CA THR A 71 -5.71 -32.11 -3.15
C THR A 71 -6.89 -31.19 -2.79
N MET A 72 -8.06 -31.75 -2.52
CA MET A 72 -9.29 -31.00 -2.24
C MET A 72 -9.16 -29.97 -1.11
N PRO A 73 -8.53 -30.26 0.05
CA PRO A 73 -8.36 -29.26 1.11
C PRO A 73 -7.54 -28.04 0.67
N ARG A 74 -6.57 -28.24 -0.24
CA ARG A 74 -5.75 -27.17 -0.80
C ARG A 74 -6.53 -26.35 -1.83
N LEU A 75 -7.27 -27.03 -2.70
CA LEU A 75 -8.11 -26.37 -3.70
C LEU A 75 -9.11 -25.44 -3.01
N GLU A 76 -9.79 -25.94 -1.97
CA GLU A 76 -10.71 -25.13 -1.17
C GLU A 76 -10.00 -23.93 -0.53
N GLY A 77 -8.84 -24.14 0.11
CA GLY A 77 -8.09 -23.05 0.75
C GLY A 77 -7.61 -21.97 -0.23
N MET A 78 -7.16 -22.37 -1.42
CA MET A 78 -6.73 -21.44 -2.47
C MET A 78 -7.91 -20.64 -3.05
N LEU A 79 -9.03 -21.30 -3.35
CA LEU A 79 -10.23 -20.65 -3.88
C LEU A 79 -10.84 -19.67 -2.86
N ARG A 80 -10.93 -20.05 -1.59
CA ARG A 80 -11.38 -19.13 -0.53
C ARG A 80 -10.45 -17.93 -0.36
N THR A 81 -9.14 -18.13 -0.47
CA THR A 81 -8.18 -17.02 -0.43
C THR A 81 -8.37 -16.07 -1.61
N ALA A 82 -8.58 -16.60 -2.82
CA ALA A 82 -8.87 -15.79 -4.00
C ALA A 82 -10.20 -15.01 -3.90
N LEU A 83 -11.20 -15.58 -3.20
CA LEU A 83 -12.47 -14.92 -2.89
C LEU A 83 -12.28 -13.77 -1.88
N GLU A 84 -11.54 -14.03 -0.80
CA GLU A 84 -11.20 -13.03 0.23
C GLU A 84 -10.34 -11.88 -0.32
N GLU A 85 -9.56 -12.13 -1.36
CA GLU A 85 -8.65 -11.14 -1.99
C GLU A 85 -9.40 -10.01 -2.72
N TYR A 86 -10.69 -10.17 -3.01
CA TYR A 86 -11.48 -9.15 -3.66
C TYR A 86 -11.74 -7.94 -2.74
N LEU A 87 -11.20 -6.78 -3.13
CA LEU A 87 -11.45 -5.51 -2.46
C LEU A 87 -12.37 -4.65 -3.34
N PRO A 88 -13.63 -4.41 -2.93
CA PRO A 88 -14.57 -3.65 -3.76
C PRO A 88 -14.10 -2.20 -3.91
N GLY A 89 -14.16 -1.71 -5.14
CA GLY A 89 -13.94 -0.30 -5.47
C GLY A 89 -15.17 0.56 -5.13
N PRO A 90 -15.08 1.88 -5.35
CA PRO A 90 -16.23 2.77 -5.29
C PRO A 90 -17.23 2.39 -6.38
N GLU A 91 -18.51 2.42 -6.04
CA GLU A 91 -19.59 2.14 -6.99
C GLU A 91 -19.65 3.21 -8.08
N VAL A 92 -19.85 2.76 -9.32
CA VAL A 92 -20.09 3.66 -10.46
C VAL A 92 -21.50 4.20 -10.31
N LYS A 93 -21.63 5.52 -10.11
CA LYS A 93 -22.91 6.19 -9.85
C LYS A 93 -23.71 6.42 -11.14
N GLU A 94 -23.02 6.44 -12.27
CA GLU A 94 -23.63 6.75 -13.56
C GLU A 94 -24.45 5.57 -14.11
N PRO A 95 -25.61 5.84 -14.73
CA PRO A 95 -26.45 4.81 -15.34
C PRO A 95 -25.82 4.33 -16.66
N VAL A 96 -24.85 3.43 -16.55
CA VAL A 96 -24.19 2.76 -17.69
C VAL A 96 -24.81 1.38 -17.90
N ASP A 97 -24.80 0.89 -19.14
CA ASP A 97 -25.16 -0.49 -19.43
C ASP A 97 -24.30 -1.47 -18.59
N PRO A 98 -24.90 -2.48 -17.91
CA PRO A 98 -24.17 -3.41 -17.05
C PRO A 98 -23.03 -4.16 -17.77
N LYS A 99 -23.21 -4.50 -19.05
CA LYS A 99 -22.20 -5.21 -19.84
C LYS A 99 -21.01 -4.32 -20.12
N ASP A 100 -21.24 -3.06 -20.47
CA ASP A 100 -20.18 -2.09 -20.71
C ASP A 100 -19.44 -1.74 -19.41
N ALA A 101 -20.16 -1.65 -18.28
CA ALA A 101 -19.57 -1.49 -16.95
C ALA A 101 -18.64 -2.65 -16.59
N GLN A 102 -19.06 -3.89 -16.86
CA GLN A 102 -18.23 -5.07 -16.61
C GLN A 102 -16.94 -5.05 -17.46
N LEU A 103 -17.04 -4.72 -18.75
CA LEU A 103 -15.88 -4.66 -19.66
C LEU A 103 -14.91 -3.53 -19.32
N ALA A 104 -15.42 -2.42 -18.79
CA ALA A 104 -14.62 -1.27 -18.37
C ALA A 104 -14.14 -1.35 -16.91
N THR A 105 -14.43 -2.45 -16.20
CA THR A 105 -14.09 -2.62 -14.79
C THR A 105 -12.58 -2.67 -14.61
N ARG A 106 -12.08 -1.89 -13.64
CA ARG A 106 -10.66 -1.82 -13.27
C ARG A 106 -10.50 -2.23 -11.82
N ASP A 107 -9.55 -3.11 -11.54
CA ASP A 107 -9.11 -3.37 -10.17
C ASP A 107 -8.33 -2.15 -9.68
N LEU A 108 -8.82 -1.51 -8.62
CA LEU A 108 -8.14 -0.37 -7.99
C LEU A 108 -6.94 -0.79 -7.15
N TYR A 109 -6.89 -2.04 -6.73
CA TYR A 109 -5.89 -2.58 -5.82
C TYR A 109 -5.20 -3.81 -6.45
N PRO A 110 -4.62 -3.71 -7.67
CA PRO A 110 -4.18 -4.88 -8.43
C PRO A 110 -2.96 -5.60 -7.84
N PHE A 111 -2.26 -4.98 -6.88
CA PHE A 111 -1.02 -5.50 -6.31
C PHE A 111 -1.14 -5.82 -4.82
N PHE A 112 -0.17 -6.57 -4.32
CA PHE A 112 -0.01 -6.91 -2.92
C PHE A 112 1.35 -6.46 -2.40
N VAL A 113 1.45 -6.26 -1.08
CA VAL A 113 2.69 -5.99 -0.37
C VAL A 113 3.22 -7.23 0.33
N ILE A 114 4.54 -7.30 0.48
CA ILE A 114 5.22 -8.38 1.19
C ILE A 114 5.93 -7.75 2.41
N PRO A 115 5.48 -8.01 3.64
CA PRO A 115 6.08 -7.51 4.88
C PRO A 115 7.60 -7.61 4.94
N SER A 116 8.17 -8.76 4.58
CA SER A 116 9.62 -8.95 4.60
C SER A 116 10.37 -8.08 3.59
N ARG A 117 9.76 -7.78 2.43
CA ARG A 117 10.34 -6.85 1.47
C ARG A 117 10.31 -5.42 1.98
N LEU A 118 9.22 -5.02 2.64
CA LEU A 118 9.12 -3.69 3.29
C LEU A 118 10.16 -3.56 4.40
N ALA A 119 10.27 -4.56 5.28
CA ALA A 119 11.23 -4.57 6.38
C ALA A 119 12.69 -4.49 5.89
N ASN A 120 13.00 -5.19 4.79
CA ASN A 120 14.33 -5.10 4.16
C ASN A 120 14.64 -3.68 3.63
N VAL A 121 13.65 -2.94 3.12
CA VAL A 121 13.86 -1.57 2.63
C VAL A 121 14.25 -0.64 3.78
N VAL A 122 13.61 -0.75 4.94
CA VAL A 122 13.90 0.10 6.11
C VAL A 122 14.86 -0.53 7.12
N SER A 123 15.45 -1.68 6.78
CA SER A 123 16.42 -2.42 7.60
C SER A 123 15.95 -2.73 9.03
N CYS A 124 14.67 -3.09 9.19
CA CYS A 124 14.09 -3.46 10.49
C CYS A 124 13.80 -4.96 10.58
N SER A 125 13.53 -5.45 11.80
CA SER A 125 12.98 -6.80 11.96
C SER A 125 11.60 -6.88 11.31
N THR A 126 11.30 -8.02 10.67
CA THR A 126 10.05 -8.18 9.93
C THR A 126 8.88 -8.35 10.92
N PRO A 127 7.87 -7.44 10.92
CA PRO A 127 6.64 -7.65 11.68
C PRO A 127 5.89 -8.88 11.14
N SER A 128 5.12 -9.55 12.00
CA SER A 128 4.27 -10.64 11.55
C SER A 128 3.14 -10.13 10.63
N GLU A 129 2.64 -10.99 9.76
CA GLU A 129 1.53 -10.67 8.83
C GLU A 129 0.32 -10.11 9.61
N ASP A 130 -0.02 -10.76 10.73
CA ASP A 130 -1.15 -10.36 11.58
C ASP A 130 -0.95 -8.97 12.20
N MET A 131 0.28 -8.58 12.54
CA MET A 131 0.57 -7.25 13.10
C MET A 131 0.35 -6.15 12.07
N ILE A 132 0.85 -6.32 10.84
CA ILE A 132 0.61 -5.33 9.78
C ILE A 132 -0.87 -5.28 9.42
N ARG A 133 -1.52 -6.44 9.23
CA ARG A 133 -2.94 -6.48 8.90
C ARG A 133 -3.78 -5.86 10.01
N GLY A 134 -3.45 -6.13 11.26
CA GLY A 134 -4.11 -5.56 12.43
C GLY A 134 -3.96 -4.03 12.47
N ALA A 135 -2.75 -3.52 12.22
CA ALA A 135 -2.51 -2.09 12.12
C ALA A 135 -3.34 -1.43 11.01
N LEU A 136 -3.39 -2.02 9.82
CA LEU A 136 -4.17 -1.49 8.71
C LEU A 136 -5.67 -1.52 9.00
N ILE A 137 -6.19 -2.60 9.60
CA ILE A 137 -7.60 -2.70 10.00
C ILE A 137 -7.93 -1.68 11.11
N HIS A 138 -7.04 -1.47 12.08
CA HIS A 138 -7.20 -0.46 13.13
C HIS A 138 -7.32 0.96 12.55
N LEU A 139 -6.60 1.24 11.46
CA LEU A 139 -6.66 2.50 10.73
C LEU A 139 -7.88 2.62 9.78
N GLY A 140 -8.75 1.60 9.74
CA GLY A 140 -9.95 1.59 8.90
C GLY A 140 -9.74 1.07 7.48
N TYR A 141 -8.56 0.54 7.15
CA TYR A 141 -8.27 -0.03 5.83
C TYR A 141 -8.64 -1.50 5.75
N ARG A 142 -9.04 -1.94 4.57
CA ARG A 142 -9.35 -3.34 4.29
C ARG A 142 -8.07 -4.09 4.00
N THR A 143 -8.00 -5.33 4.48
CA THR A 143 -6.88 -6.21 4.21
C THR A 143 -7.34 -7.61 3.86
N ALA A 144 -6.66 -8.21 2.90
CA ALA A 144 -6.81 -9.59 2.50
C ALA A 144 -5.42 -10.23 2.31
N ARG A 145 -5.37 -11.56 2.31
CA ARG A 145 -4.17 -12.30 1.88
C ARG A 145 -4.22 -12.44 0.36
N SER A 146 -3.08 -12.38 -0.32
CA SER A 146 -3.06 -12.71 -1.76
C SER A 146 -2.80 -14.19 -1.97
N HIS A 147 -3.53 -14.81 -2.89
CA HIS A 147 -3.29 -16.19 -3.31
C HIS A 147 -1.96 -16.37 -4.06
N CYS A 148 -1.38 -15.28 -4.59
CA CYS A 148 -0.15 -15.34 -5.39
C CYS A 148 1.09 -15.68 -4.56
N ARG A 149 1.11 -15.34 -3.26
CA ARG A 149 2.27 -15.57 -2.41
C ARG A 149 1.91 -15.67 -0.91
N PRO A 150 2.43 -16.67 -0.18
CA PRO A 150 2.28 -16.74 1.27
C PRO A 150 2.85 -15.50 1.96
N GLY A 151 2.18 -15.04 3.01
CA GLY A 151 2.62 -13.88 3.80
C GLY A 151 2.45 -12.54 3.09
N SER A 152 1.75 -12.49 1.94
CA SER A 152 1.48 -11.24 1.23
C SER A 152 0.10 -10.68 1.54
N ILE A 153 0.01 -9.36 1.52
CA ILE A 153 -1.18 -8.62 1.97
C ILE A 153 -1.64 -7.74 0.81
N LYS A 154 -2.92 -7.87 0.43
CA LYS A 154 -3.60 -6.93 -0.44
C LYS A 154 -4.40 -5.96 0.42
N THR A 155 -4.35 -4.67 0.11
CA THR A 155 -4.99 -3.61 0.91
C THR A 155 -5.38 -2.43 0.03
N ASP A 156 -6.36 -1.66 0.48
CA ASP A 156 -6.71 -0.35 -0.08
C ASP A 156 -5.96 0.81 0.56
N ALA A 157 -5.05 0.54 1.51
CA ALA A 157 -4.21 1.55 2.12
C ALA A 157 -3.24 2.18 1.12
N PRO A 158 -3.08 3.53 1.12
CA PRO A 158 -2.08 4.18 0.30
C PRO A 158 -0.67 3.87 0.81
N TRP A 159 0.32 4.00 -0.08
CA TRP A 159 1.73 3.77 0.24
C TRP A 159 2.25 4.63 1.40
N SER A 160 1.73 5.85 1.56
CA SER A 160 2.04 6.73 2.70
C SER A 160 1.66 6.08 4.03
N THR A 161 0.48 5.45 4.11
CA THR A 161 0.01 4.75 5.31
C THR A 161 0.80 3.47 5.54
N ILE A 162 1.11 2.71 4.48
CA ILE A 162 1.92 1.48 4.60
C ILE A 162 3.31 1.81 5.17
N TRP A 163 3.98 2.85 4.64
CA TRP A 163 5.27 3.29 5.18
C TRP A 163 5.13 3.83 6.60
N TRP A 164 4.07 4.58 6.90
CA TRP A 164 3.81 5.05 8.26
C TRP A 164 3.70 3.89 9.26
N VAL A 165 2.93 2.84 8.94
CA VAL A 165 2.81 1.63 9.78
C VAL A 165 4.18 0.97 10.01
N MET A 166 5.02 0.88 8.96
CA MET A 166 6.37 0.33 9.09
C MET A 166 7.28 1.20 9.97
N THR A 167 7.18 2.53 9.86
CA THR A 167 7.94 3.46 10.72
C THR A 167 7.47 3.40 12.17
N GLU A 168 6.18 3.22 12.41
CA GLU A 168 5.63 3.08 13.76
C GLU A 168 6.05 1.75 14.41
N TRP A 169 6.12 0.67 13.62
CA TRP A 169 6.69 -0.60 14.07
C TRP A 169 8.14 -0.45 14.53
N ILE A 170 8.95 0.33 13.78
CA ILE A 170 10.34 0.63 14.15
C ILE A 170 10.40 1.39 15.46
N ARG A 171 9.55 2.41 15.65
CA ARG A 171 9.50 3.19 16.90
C ARG A 171 9.18 2.31 18.12
N GLN A 172 8.22 1.40 17.98
CA GLN A 172 7.69 0.65 19.13
C GLN A 172 8.42 -0.66 19.42
N LYS A 173 8.88 -1.39 18.39
CA LYS A 173 9.32 -2.79 18.53
C LYS A 173 10.68 -3.09 17.94
N SER A 174 11.13 -2.32 16.95
CA SER A 174 12.40 -2.59 16.27
C SER A 174 13.22 -1.33 16.03
N PRO A 175 13.67 -0.62 17.08
CA PRO A 175 14.51 0.56 16.91
C PRO A 175 15.79 0.24 16.14
N ILE A 176 16.10 1.07 15.16
CA ILE A 176 17.26 0.92 14.27
C ILE A 176 18.34 1.92 14.66
N LYS A 177 19.60 1.56 14.45
CA LYS A 177 20.75 2.46 14.67
C LYS A 177 21.03 3.26 13.40
N GLU A 178 21.14 4.58 13.53
CA GLU A 178 21.40 5.49 12.41
C GLU A 178 22.68 5.14 11.64
N ALA A 179 23.73 4.71 12.35
CA ALA A 179 25.03 4.35 11.76
C ALA A 179 24.95 3.23 10.71
N ASN A 180 23.89 2.41 10.73
CA ASN A 180 23.73 1.31 9.78
C ASN A 180 23.05 1.74 8.47
N ILE A 181 22.61 2.99 8.37
CA ILE A 181 21.78 3.48 7.27
C ILE A 181 22.58 4.45 6.41
N LYS A 182 22.70 4.12 5.12
CA LYS A 182 23.40 4.97 4.15
C LYS A 182 22.54 6.19 3.81
N LYS A 183 23.11 7.40 3.83
CA LYS A 183 22.41 8.66 3.52
C LYS A 183 21.70 8.68 2.15
N ASN A 184 22.29 8.04 1.13
CA ASN A 184 21.70 7.92 -0.22
C ASN A 184 20.74 6.72 -0.39
N SER A 185 20.34 6.05 0.69
CA SER A 185 19.44 4.89 0.59
C SER A 185 17.97 5.29 0.64
N ALA A 186 17.11 4.44 0.06
CA ALA A 186 15.65 4.56 0.20
C ALA A 186 15.19 4.60 1.67
N ALA A 187 15.87 3.81 2.53
CA ALA A 187 15.63 3.77 3.97
C ALA A 187 15.80 5.15 4.61
N TRP A 188 16.91 5.83 4.28
CA TRP A 188 17.24 7.14 4.86
C TRP A 188 16.11 8.15 4.64
N LYS A 189 15.63 8.28 3.40
CA LYS A 189 14.54 9.23 3.10
C LYS A 189 13.26 8.89 3.87
N ILE A 190 12.82 7.63 3.82
CA ILE A 190 11.58 7.20 4.50
C ILE A 190 11.66 7.45 6.02
N LEU A 191 12.81 7.16 6.62
CA LEU A 191 13.01 7.27 8.06
C LEU A 191 13.27 8.71 8.53
N SER A 192 13.92 9.52 7.69
CA SER A 192 14.14 10.94 7.94
C SER A 192 12.83 11.73 7.83
N ASP A 193 12.00 11.44 6.82
CA ASP A 193 10.65 12.00 6.69
C ASP A 193 9.76 11.61 7.89
N ALA A 194 10.03 10.45 8.50
CA ALA A 194 9.37 10.00 9.72
C ALA A 194 10.01 10.56 11.02
N GLY A 195 11.07 11.35 10.93
CA GLY A 195 11.79 11.91 12.09
C GLY A 195 12.46 10.86 12.99
N ILE A 196 12.77 9.66 12.47
CA ILE A 196 13.46 8.60 13.21
C ILE A 196 14.99 8.76 13.12
N VAL A 197 15.49 9.29 12.01
CA VAL A 197 16.92 9.50 11.77
C VAL A 197 17.18 10.93 11.27
N GLY A 198 18.39 11.44 11.48
CA GLY A 198 18.77 12.77 11.01
C GLY A 198 18.20 13.91 11.85
N GLN A 199 17.79 13.61 13.10
CA GLN A 199 17.63 14.65 14.10
C GLN A 199 19.02 15.06 14.58
N GLU A 200 19.52 16.20 14.10
CA GLU A 200 20.60 16.88 14.81
C GLU A 200 20.06 17.16 16.21
N LYS A 201 20.59 16.44 17.21
CA LYS A 201 20.41 16.86 18.59
C LYS A 201 20.96 18.28 18.65
N ALA A 202 20.14 19.24 19.06
CA ALA A 202 20.63 20.56 19.45
C ALA A 202 21.59 20.35 20.63
N GLU A 203 22.87 20.17 20.32
CA GLU A 203 23.93 20.28 21.29
C GLU A 203 23.92 21.73 21.76
N THR A 204 23.75 21.90 23.06
CA THR A 204 23.76 23.21 23.70
C THR A 204 25.22 23.62 23.81
N GLU A 205 25.75 24.19 22.73
CA GLU A 205 27.08 24.80 22.76
C GLU A 205 26.94 26.23 23.29
N THR A 206 27.44 26.41 24.50
CA THR A 206 27.79 27.71 25.08
C THR A 206 28.84 28.40 24.20
N GLU A 207 28.43 29.41 23.45
CA GLU A 207 29.33 30.30 22.72
C GLU A 207 30.06 31.24 23.69
N THR A 208 31.37 31.04 23.86
CA THR A 208 32.31 32.10 24.24
C THR A 208 32.74 32.84 22.98
N ALA A 209 32.48 34.15 22.96
CA ALA A 209 32.86 35.09 21.93
C ALA A 209 34.38 35.35 21.87
N GLU A 210 34.89 35.62 20.66
CA GLU A 210 35.84 36.70 20.31
C GLU A 210 36.21 36.54 18.80
N ASN A 211 35.77 37.36 17.83
CA ASN A 211 35.95 38.78 17.47
C ASN A 211 37.11 39.06 16.46
N GLY A 212 36.83 39.86 15.43
CA GLY A 212 37.79 40.47 14.48
C GLY A 212 37.43 40.32 12.98
N SER A 213 36.62 41.22 12.39
CA SER A 213 37.02 42.42 11.57
C SER A 213 37.53 42.05 10.15
N GLU A 214 37.11 42.63 9.01
CA GLU A 214 36.53 43.94 8.68
C GLU A 214 36.06 43.97 7.18
N MET A 215 34.98 44.73 6.91
CA MET A 215 34.60 45.64 5.77
C MET A 215 34.98 45.34 4.29
N GLU A 216 34.26 45.71 3.22
CA GLU A 216 33.29 46.80 2.92
C GLU A 216 32.56 46.49 1.57
N GLY A 217 31.24 46.75 1.40
CA GLY A 217 30.64 47.84 0.58
C GLY A 217 30.48 47.49 -0.93
N VAL A 218 29.30 47.46 -1.56
CA VAL A 218 28.49 48.62 -2.01
C VAL A 218 27.03 48.22 -2.37
N GLU A 219 26.13 49.16 -2.05
CA GLU A 219 24.68 49.38 -2.23
C GLU A 219 23.99 48.90 -3.53
N GLN A 220 22.84 48.20 -3.44
CA GLN A 220 21.43 48.66 -3.33
C GLN A 220 20.79 49.26 -4.60
N SER A 221 19.73 48.60 -5.07
CA SER A 221 18.55 49.25 -5.65
C SER A 221 17.31 48.34 -5.55
N ALA A 222 16.36 48.70 -4.69
CA ALA A 222 14.96 48.32 -4.81
C ALA A 222 14.19 49.50 -5.45
N PRO A 223 13.00 49.27 -6.04
CA PRO A 223 11.82 49.59 -5.23
C PRO A 223 10.63 48.63 -5.36
N SER A 224 9.82 48.72 -4.29
CA SER A 224 8.50 48.20 -3.97
C SER A 224 7.48 47.95 -5.10
N SER A 225 6.58 46.98 -4.94
CA SER A 225 5.30 47.20 -4.21
C SER A 225 4.29 46.06 -4.38
N ALA A 226 3.44 45.94 -3.35
CA ALA A 226 2.06 45.44 -3.32
C ALA A 226 1.79 43.92 -3.31
N VAL A 227 1.48 43.47 -2.09
CA VAL A 227 0.77 42.26 -1.71
C VAL A 227 -0.69 42.34 -2.16
N ALA A 228 -1.22 41.25 -2.72
CA ALA A 228 -2.67 41.02 -2.78
C ALA A 228 -2.94 39.53 -2.52
N ASP A 229 -3.45 39.26 -1.32
CA ASP A 229 -4.09 38.03 -0.89
C ASP A 229 -5.15 37.56 -1.90
N THR A 230 -5.16 36.27 -2.22
CA THR A 230 -6.40 35.61 -2.65
C THR A 230 -6.44 34.17 -2.13
N LYS A 231 -7.20 34.00 -1.04
CA LYS A 231 -7.67 32.70 -0.53
C LYS A 231 -8.48 31.96 -1.60
N PRO A 232 -8.32 30.64 -1.79
CA PRO A 232 -9.38 29.83 -2.32
C PRO A 232 -10.34 29.46 -1.17
N ALA A 233 -11.59 29.85 -1.35
CA ALA A 233 -12.70 29.61 -0.43
C ALA A 233 -12.86 28.11 -0.13
N ALA A 234 -12.93 27.81 1.17
CA ALA A 234 -13.47 26.57 1.69
C ALA A 234 -14.98 26.57 1.44
N ASP A 235 -15.46 25.64 0.61
CA ASP A 235 -16.89 25.34 0.54
C ASP A 235 -17.19 24.32 1.65
N ALA A 236 -17.81 24.83 2.71
CA ALA A 236 -18.25 24.08 3.86
C ALA A 236 -19.63 23.49 3.59
N THR A 237 -19.68 22.25 3.08
CA THR A 237 -20.89 21.44 3.20
C THR A 237 -20.86 20.71 4.53
N ASN A 238 -21.53 21.32 5.50
CA ASN A 238 -21.77 20.83 6.84
C ASN A 238 -22.73 19.62 6.79
N GLY A 239 -22.17 18.41 6.75
CA GLY A 239 -22.89 17.16 6.99
C GLY A 239 -22.46 16.59 8.33
N LYS A 240 -23.39 16.53 9.29
CA LYS A 240 -23.20 15.84 10.57
C LYS A 240 -23.08 14.33 10.28
N ASP A 241 -21.85 13.81 10.29
CA ASP A 241 -21.59 12.37 10.38
C ASP A 241 -21.16 12.04 11.81
N GLU A 242 -21.83 11.06 12.41
CA GLU A 242 -21.54 10.62 13.77
C GLU A 242 -20.16 9.94 13.84
N GLY A 243 -19.21 10.57 14.53
CA GLY A 243 -18.23 9.92 15.39
C GLY A 243 -17.18 8.96 14.81
N VAL A 244 -16.97 8.86 13.49
CA VAL A 244 -15.85 8.07 12.95
C VAL A 244 -14.54 8.79 13.24
N PRO A 245 -13.61 8.22 14.04
CA PRO A 245 -12.34 8.86 14.34
C PRO A 245 -11.55 9.11 13.06
N SER A 246 -10.94 10.28 12.96
CA SER A 246 -10.07 10.60 11.84
C SER A 246 -8.86 9.65 11.82
N GLU A 247 -8.27 9.41 10.64
CA GLU A 247 -7.08 8.56 10.53
C GLU A 247 -5.94 9.06 11.45
N MET A 248 -5.78 10.37 11.60
CA MET A 248 -4.77 10.96 12.47
C MET A 248 -4.99 10.65 13.95
N GLU A 249 -6.24 10.51 14.39
CA GLU A 249 -6.55 10.10 15.77
C GLU A 249 -6.26 8.61 15.98
N LEU A 250 -6.63 7.76 15.01
CA LEU A 250 -6.34 6.33 15.05
C LEU A 250 -4.84 6.03 15.02
N ARG A 251 -4.07 6.86 14.30
CA ARG A 251 -2.60 6.79 14.27
C ARG A 251 -1.97 7.00 15.66
N LYS A 252 -2.55 7.86 16.49
CA LYS A 252 -2.04 8.15 17.86
C LYS A 252 -2.31 7.01 18.84
N THR A 253 -3.36 6.22 18.60
CA THR A 253 -3.77 5.13 19.49
C THR A 253 -3.19 3.78 19.09
N LEU A 254 -2.51 3.70 17.94
CA LEU A 254 -1.96 2.44 17.44
C LEU A 254 -0.82 1.96 18.34
N VAL A 255 -0.98 0.76 18.90
CA VAL A 255 0.06 0.07 19.66
C VAL A 255 0.21 -1.35 19.11
N PHE A 256 1.45 -1.76 18.82
CA PHE A 256 1.74 -3.12 18.37
C PHE A 256 1.73 -4.11 19.53
N ASP A 257 0.57 -4.69 19.81
CA ASP A 257 0.36 -5.71 20.83
C ASP A 257 -0.34 -6.96 20.25
N GLU A 258 -0.50 -8.00 21.07
CA GLU A 258 -1.20 -9.21 20.65
C GLU A 258 -2.69 -8.98 20.36
N ASN A 259 -3.31 -7.92 20.91
CA ASN A 259 -4.70 -7.57 20.60
C ASN A 259 -4.84 -7.09 19.15
N LEU A 260 -3.86 -6.31 18.68
CA LEU A 260 -3.77 -5.86 17.29
C LEU A 260 -3.60 -7.05 16.35
N ALA A 261 -2.70 -7.99 16.66
CA ALA A 261 -2.58 -9.22 15.88
C ALA A 261 -3.87 -10.06 15.90
N ARG A 262 -4.57 -10.09 17.04
CA ARG A 262 -5.86 -10.78 17.17
C ARG A 262 -6.95 -10.13 16.32
N LEU A 263 -6.91 -8.82 16.08
CA LEU A 263 -7.82 -8.12 15.17
C LEU A 263 -7.74 -8.69 13.75
N ALA A 264 -6.52 -9.03 13.28
CA ALA A 264 -6.32 -9.63 11.96
C ALA A 264 -6.73 -11.12 11.90
N ARG A 265 -6.64 -11.82 13.03
CA ARG A 265 -7.10 -13.21 13.19
C ARG A 265 -8.62 -13.20 13.45
N ARG A 266 -9.42 -13.01 12.40
CA ARG A 266 -10.89 -13.05 12.49
C ARG A 266 -11.36 -14.23 13.35
N ARG A 267 -12.12 -13.95 14.40
CA ARG A 267 -12.60 -14.97 15.36
C ARG A 267 -13.53 -15.95 14.64
N GLY A 268 -13.21 -17.25 14.70
CA GLY A 268 -14.05 -18.31 14.14
C GLY A 268 -13.77 -18.69 12.69
N GLU A 269 -12.77 -18.09 12.03
CA GLU A 269 -12.38 -18.54 10.69
C GLU A 269 -11.75 -19.94 10.75
N GLN A 270 -12.29 -20.83 9.93
CA GLN A 270 -11.75 -22.16 9.73
C GLN A 270 -10.33 -22.04 9.15
N LYS A 271 -9.37 -22.76 9.74
CA LYS A 271 -7.99 -22.78 9.24
C LYS A 271 -7.94 -23.61 7.96
N TYR A 272 -7.82 -22.95 6.82
CA TYR A 272 -7.65 -23.61 5.53
C TYR A 272 -6.18 -23.90 5.22
N VAL A 273 -5.92 -25.06 4.62
CA VAL A 273 -4.62 -25.40 4.03
C VAL A 273 -4.50 -24.63 2.71
N ARG A 274 -3.66 -23.60 2.68
CA ARG A 274 -3.52 -22.72 1.51
C ARG A 274 -2.31 -23.10 0.67
N TYR A 275 -1.15 -23.18 1.33
CA TYR A 275 0.13 -23.42 0.68
C TYR A 275 0.65 -24.81 0.99
N GLN A 276 1.35 -25.39 0.04
CA GLN A 276 2.04 -26.66 0.23
C GLN A 276 3.25 -26.40 1.14
N MET A 277 3.12 -26.74 2.42
CA MET A 277 4.31 -27.06 3.22
C MET A 277 4.86 -28.33 2.61
N ASN A 278 6.07 -28.29 2.07
CA ASN A 278 6.62 -29.42 1.32
C ASN A 278 6.59 -30.67 2.21
N PRO A 279 5.74 -31.69 1.93
CA PRO A 279 5.50 -32.77 2.88
C PRO A 279 6.64 -33.79 2.98
N ARG A 280 7.68 -33.64 2.15
CA ARG A 280 8.82 -34.56 2.07
C ARG A 280 10.13 -33.77 2.05
N GLU A 281 11.09 -34.19 2.86
CA GLU A 281 12.46 -33.64 2.90
C GLU A 281 13.20 -33.74 1.56
N LYS A 282 12.78 -34.62 0.64
CA LYS A 282 13.48 -34.84 -0.63
C LYS A 282 12.51 -35.13 -1.77
N LEU A 283 12.04 -34.06 -2.42
CA LEU A 283 11.64 -34.11 -3.82
C LEU A 283 12.22 -32.85 -4.51
N GLY A 284 13.39 -33.01 -5.13
CA GLY A 284 13.91 -32.17 -6.23
C GLY A 284 14.17 -30.69 -5.96
N THR A 285 15.41 -30.38 -5.59
CA THR A 285 16.13 -29.10 -5.68
C THR A 285 15.48 -27.91 -6.43
N SER A 286 15.12 -26.86 -5.68
CA SER A 286 15.36 -25.46 -6.06
C SER A 286 15.50 -24.51 -4.85
N GLU A 287 16.09 -25.00 -3.75
CA GLU A 287 16.66 -24.13 -2.70
C GLU A 287 18.17 -23.84 -2.91
N GLN A 288 18.71 -24.20 -4.07
CA GLN A 288 20.00 -23.70 -4.55
C GLN A 288 19.92 -23.14 -5.98
N GLY A 289 18.73 -22.74 -6.41
CA GLY A 289 18.60 -21.83 -7.54
C GLY A 289 18.80 -20.42 -6.99
N LYS A 290 19.97 -19.83 -7.23
CA LYS A 290 20.08 -18.37 -7.32
C LYS A 290 18.81 -17.89 -8.03
N GLN A 291 17.97 -17.13 -7.35
CA GLN A 291 17.04 -16.27 -8.08
C GLN A 291 17.92 -15.53 -9.09
N PRO A 292 17.61 -15.51 -10.40
CA PRO A 292 18.17 -14.48 -11.23
C PRO A 292 17.66 -13.18 -10.62
N VAL A 293 18.48 -12.61 -9.73
CA VAL A 293 18.56 -11.18 -9.57
C VAL A 293 18.88 -10.74 -10.99
N ILE A 294 17.86 -10.29 -11.70
CA ILE A 294 18.07 -9.39 -12.82
C ILE A 294 18.67 -8.16 -12.17
N LEU A 295 19.99 -8.21 -12.00
CA LEU A 295 20.84 -7.05 -11.90
C LEU A 295 20.68 -6.39 -13.27
N CYS A 296 19.76 -5.43 -13.34
CA CYS A 296 20.03 -4.30 -14.22
C CYS A 296 21.30 -3.67 -13.66
N ASN A 297 22.39 -3.74 -14.45
CA ASN A 297 23.54 -2.86 -14.30
C ASN A 297 23.09 -1.40 -14.21
#